data_AF-A0A932JZQ9-F1
#
_entry.id   AF-A0A932JZQ9-F1
#
_cell.length_a   1.000
_cell.length_b   1.000
_cell.length_c   1.000
_cell.angle_alpha   90.00
_cell.angle_beta   90.00
_cell.angle_gamma   90.00
#
_symmetry.space_group_name_H-M   'P 1'
#
loop_
_entity.id
_entity.type
_entity.pdbx_description
1 polymer ?
#
loop_
_entity_poly.entity_id
_entity_poly.type
_entity_poly.pdbx_seq_one_letter_code
_entity_poly.pdbx_strand_id
1 'polypeptide(L)' 'MPIDTKFIGREYPPVTYVIGREKIKEYARTIGDLNPLYLDPE' A
#
# COMPACT_ATOMS: atom_id res chain seq x y z
N MET A 1 25.66 0.53 -5.82
CA MET A 1 25.16 1.26 -7.01
C MET A 1 25.02 2.73 -6.62
N PRO A 2 25.54 3.69 -7.40
CA PRO A 2 25.35 5.11 -7.12
C PRO A 2 23.90 5.54 -7.44
N ILE A 3 23.34 6.45 -6.65
CA ILE A 3 22.06 7.11 -6.95
C ILE A 3 22.33 8.24 -7.94
N ASP A 4 21.56 8.29 -9.03
CA ASP A 4 21.68 9.34 -10.05
C ASP A 4 20.93 10.61 -9.62
N THR A 5 21.68 11.68 -9.35
CA THR A 5 21.15 12.97 -8.86
C THR A 5 20.38 13.74 -9.93
N LYS A 6 20.37 13.31 -11.20
CA LYS A 6 19.60 13.94 -12.29
C LYS A 6 18.08 13.85 -12.10
N PHE A 7 17.61 12.97 -11.24
CA PHE A 7 16.17 12.77 -10.98
C PHE A 7 15.63 13.64 -9.83
N ILE A 8 16.46 14.48 -9.20
CA ILE A 8 16.01 15.43 -8.17
C ILE A 8 14.97 16.37 -8.78
N GLY A 9 13.80 16.47 -8.14
CA GLY A 9 12.68 17.31 -8.59
C GLY A 9 11.72 16.66 -9.58
N ARG A 10 11.89 15.36 -9.89
CA ARG A 10 10.92 14.62 -10.71
C ARG A 10 9.65 14.31 -9.92
N GLU A 11 8.50 14.67 -10.47
CA GLU A 11 7.19 14.28 -9.96
C GLU A 11 6.61 13.13 -10.79
N TYR A 12 5.91 12.21 -10.12
CA TYR A 12 5.23 11.09 -10.78
C TYR A 12 3.73 11.37 -10.80
N PRO A 13 3.05 11.20 -11.95
CA PRO A 13 1.61 11.40 -12.02
C PRO A 13 0.88 10.41 -11.11
N PRO A 14 -0.33 10.76 -10.61
CA PRO A 14 -1.10 9.86 -9.78
C PRO A 14 -1.47 8.58 -10.54
N VAL A 15 -1.39 7.44 -9.84
CA VAL A 15 -1.72 6.12 -10.39
C VAL A 15 -2.91 5.57 -9.61
N THR A 16 -3.96 5.17 -10.33
CA THR A 16 -5.08 4.43 -9.74
C THR A 16 -4.66 2.99 -9.54
N TYR A 17 -4.72 2.51 -8.30
CA TYR A 17 -4.47 1.11 -7.98
C TYR A 17 -5.73 0.47 -7.40
N VAL A 18 -6.10 -0.68 -7.94
CA VAL A 18 -7.26 -1.44 -7.48
C VAL A 18 -6.85 -2.31 -6.31
N ILE A 19 -7.43 -2.04 -5.14
CA ILE A 19 -7.18 -2.81 -3.92
C ILE A 19 -8.36 -3.76 -3.71
N GLY A 20 -8.06 -5.06 -3.69
CA GLY A 20 -9.03 -6.09 -3.31
C GLY A 20 -9.16 -6.23 -1.79
N ARG A 21 -10.34 -6.63 -1.32
CA ARG A 21 -10.61 -6.81 0.11
C ARG A 21 -9.68 -7.83 0.77
N GLU A 22 -9.33 -8.90 0.06
CA GLU A 22 -8.38 -9.91 0.57
C GLU A 22 -6.99 -9.33 0.80
N LYS A 23 -6.56 -8.37 -0.03
CA LYS A 23 -5.27 -7.70 0.15
C LYS A 23 -5.26 -6.84 1.41
N ILE A 24 -6.39 -6.21 1.73
CA ILE A 24 -6.56 -5.45 2.97
C ILE A 24 -6.48 -6.38 4.18
N LYS A 25 -7.18 -7.52 4.13
CA LYS A 25 -7.14 -8.54 5.20
C LYS A 25 -5.73 -9.09 5.42
N GLU A 26 -5.04 -9.44 4.35
CA GLU A 26 -3.66 -9.95 4.40
C GLU A 26 -2.69 -8.91 4.96
N TYR A 27 -2.81 -7.66 4.50
CA TYR A 27 -1.97 -6.57 5.00
C TYR A 27 -2.21 -6.32 6.49
N ALA A 28 -3.47 -6.19 6.91
CA ALA A 28 -3.85 -5.99 8.31
C ALA A 28 -3.29 -7.10 9.22
N ARG A 29 -3.45 -8.38 8.83
CA ARG A 29 -2.86 -9.52 9.55
C ARG A 29 -1.33 -9.45 9.62
N THR A 30 -0.68 -9.04 8.53
CA THR A 30 0.80 -9.00 8.45
C THR A 30 1.38 -7.92 9.36
N ILE A 31 0.71 -6.78 9.48
CA ILE A 31 1.14 -5.70 10.39
C ILE A 31 0.65 -5.89 11.83
N GLY A 32 -0.16 -6.92 12.10
CA GLY A 32 -0.75 -7.19 13.41
C GLY A 32 -1.96 -6.32 13.75
N ASP A 33 -2.56 -5.64 12.77
CA ASP A 33 -3.81 -4.90 12.93
C ASP A 33 -4.99 -5.88 12.84
N LEU A 34 -5.55 -6.19 14.00
CA LEU A 34 -6.68 -7.11 14.16
C LEU A 34 -8.01 -6.38 14.26
N ASN A 35 -8.09 -5.13 13.79
CA ASN A 35 -9.36 -4.41 13.79
C ASN A 35 -10.40 -5.18 12.94
N PRO A 36 -11.58 -5.50 13.51
CA PRO A 36 -12.62 -6.23 12.80
C PRO A 36 -13.06 -5.53 11.51
N LEU A 37 -12.95 -4.20 11.42
CA LEU A 37 -13.25 -3.45 10.18
C LEU A 37 -12.51 -4.01 8.94
N TYR A 38 -11.27 -4.47 9.13
CA TYR A 38 -10.45 -5.01 8.06
C TYR A 38 -10.65 -6.52 7.87
N LEU A 39 -10.92 -7.24 8.95
CA LEU A 39 -10.92 -8.71 8.99
C LEU A 39 -12.31 -9.33 8.84
N ASP A 40 -13.29 -8.75 9.51
CA ASP A 40 -14.66 -9.25 9.64
C ASP A 40 -15.64 -8.22 9.05
N PRO A 41 -16.18 -8.48 7.85
CA PRO A 41 -17.51 -8.00 7.54
C PRO A 41 -18.47 -8.71 8.49
N GLU A 42 -19.21 -7.98 9.31
CA GLU A 42 -20.59 -8.41 9.51
C GLU A 42 -21.32 -8.48 8.17
#